data_AF-A0A0S3UDE7-F1
#
_entry.id   AF-A0A0S3UDE7-F1
#
_cell.length_a   1.000
_cell.length_b   1.000
_cell.length_c   1.000
_cell.angle_alpha   90.00
_cell.angle_beta   90.00
_cell.angle_gamma   90.00
#
_symmetry.space_group_name_H-M   'P 1'
#
loop_
_entity.id
_entity.type
_entity.pdbx_description
1 polymer ?
#
loop_
_entity_poly.entity_id
_entity_poly.type
_entity_poly.pdbx_seq_one_letter_code
_entity_poly.pdbx_strand_id
1 'polypeptide(L)'
;MALNVELLKSSFAQIKANSSEVTKQFYTVLFTDYPEVQPLFANTNMEKQRKQLFQSLVFTVNNLRKPDVLSDALRGLGTRHFQYGVLPQHYPMVGSSLLKAFE
;
A
#
# COMPACT_ATOMS: atom_id res chain seq x y z
N MET A 1 -7.23 -15.61 -13.94
CA MET A 1 -7.83 -14.35 -14.43
C MET A 1 -6.72 -13.42 -14.90
N ALA A 2 -6.89 -12.76 -16.04
CA ALA A 2 -5.96 -11.71 -16.48
C ALA A 2 -6.24 -10.41 -15.71
N LEU A 3 -5.19 -9.64 -15.43
CA LEU A 3 -5.29 -8.35 -14.73
C LEU A 3 -6.05 -7.32 -15.60
N ASN A 4 -7.16 -6.76 -15.10
CA ASN A 4 -7.85 -5.67 -15.78
C ASN A 4 -7.19 -4.32 -15.46
N VAL A 5 -6.18 -3.97 -16.26
CA VAL A 5 -5.38 -2.75 -16.07
C VAL A 5 -6.20 -1.47 -16.20
N GLU A 6 -7.16 -1.43 -17.12
CA GLU A 6 -7.95 -0.20 -17.34
C GLU A 6 -8.91 0.06 -16.18
N LEU A 7 -9.55 -0.99 -15.64
CA LEU A 7 -10.38 -0.87 -14.44
C LEU A 7 -9.57 -0.40 -13.24
N LEU A 8 -8.38 -0.98 -13.01
CA LEU A 8 -7.51 -0.58 -11.91
C LEU A 8 -7.07 0.88 -12.02
N LYS A 9 -6.74 1.35 -13.23
CA LYS A 9 -6.35 2.75 -13.44
C LYS A 9 -7.52 3.72 -13.24
N SER A 10 -8.70 3.39 -13.77
CA SER A 10 -9.85 4.28 -13.69
C SER A 10 -10.42 4.37 -12.27
N SER A 11 -10.54 3.26 -11.55
CA SER A 11 -10.98 3.27 -10.15
C SER A 11 -9.98 3.97 -9.25
N PHE A 12 -8.68 3.70 -9.40
CA PHE A 12 -7.65 4.34 -8.60
C PHE A 12 -7.53 5.86 -8.89
N ALA A 13 -7.89 6.31 -10.08
CA ALA A 13 -7.93 7.75 -10.39
C ALA A 13 -8.96 8.51 -9.55
N GLN A 14 -10.09 7.86 -9.19
CA GLN A 14 -11.15 8.48 -8.38
C GLN A 14 -10.69 8.80 -6.96
N ILE A 15 -9.78 8.00 -6.40
CA ILE A 15 -9.28 8.19 -5.03
C ILE A 15 -8.08 9.15 -4.95
N LYS A 16 -7.48 9.56 -6.08
CA LYS A 16 -6.30 10.44 -6.09
C LYS A 16 -6.55 11.81 -5.48
N ALA A 17 -7.74 12.39 -5.67
CA ALA A 17 -8.09 13.69 -5.09
C ALA A 17 -8.15 13.65 -3.56
N ASN A 18 -8.50 12.49 -2.99
CA ASN A 18 -8.71 12.30 -1.55
C ASN A 18 -7.59 11.46 -0.91
N SER A 19 -6.39 11.46 -1.49
CA SER A 19 -5.29 10.56 -1.08
C SER A 19 -4.92 10.67 0.41
N SER A 20 -5.01 11.87 0.98
CA SER A 20 -4.72 12.11 2.40
C SER A 20 -5.75 11.42 3.30
N GLU A 21 -7.04 11.51 2.94
CA GLU A 21 -8.11 10.89 3.72
C GLU A 21 -8.07 9.38 3.60
N VAL A 22 -7.90 8.87 2.37
CA VAL A 22 -7.82 7.42 2.11
C VAL A 22 -6.65 6.78 2.86
N THR A 23 -5.47 7.40 2.85
CA THR A 23 -4.32 6.85 3.61
C THR A 23 -4.50 6.94 5.11
N LYS A 24 -5.18 7.98 5.61
CA LYS A 24 -5.54 8.08 7.03
C LYS A 24 -6.50 6.95 7.41
N GLN A 25 -7.57 6.76 6.63
CA GLN A 25 -8.53 5.70 6.82
C GLN A 25 -7.88 4.31 6.76
N PHE A 26 -6.99 4.08 5.79
CA PHE A 26 -6.22 2.84 5.71
C PHE A 26 -5.49 2.52 7.02
N TYR A 27 -4.75 3.46 7.60
CA TYR A 27 -4.03 3.20 8.86
C TYR A 27 -4.97 3.07 10.06
N THR A 28 -6.07 3.81 10.10
CA THR A 28 -7.12 3.61 11.12
C THR A 28 -7.66 2.18 11.07
N VAL A 29 -8.02 1.69 9.88
CA VAL A 29 -8.54 0.33 9.67
C VAL A 29 -7.47 -0.71 10.00
N LEU A 30 -6.26 -0.57 9.48
CA LEU A 30 -5.15 -1.50 9.72
C LEU A 30 -4.88 -1.69 11.21
N PHE A 31 -4.81 -0.59 11.96
CA PHE A 31 -4.49 -0.64 13.38
C PHE A 31 -5.67 -1.00 14.28
N THR A 32 -6.90 -0.84 13.80
CA THR A 32 -8.11 -1.32 14.49
C THR A 32 -8.29 -2.82 14.31
N ASP A 33 -8.16 -3.30 13.08
CA ASP A 33 -8.40 -4.70 12.73
C ASP A 33 -7.21 -5.60 13.11
N TYR A 34 -5.99 -5.06 13.03
CA TYR A 34 -4.74 -5.81 13.22
C TYR A 34 -3.79 -5.04 14.16
N PRO A 35 -4.15 -4.85 15.44
CA PRO A 35 -3.30 -4.12 16.39
C PRO A 35 -1.89 -4.73 16.53
N GLU A 36 -1.72 -6.02 16.23
CA GLU A 36 -0.43 -6.72 16.25
C GLU A 36 0.59 -6.16 15.26
N VAL A 37 0.18 -5.40 14.23
CA VAL A 37 1.12 -4.77 13.29
C VAL A 37 1.59 -3.38 13.76
N GLN A 38 0.93 -2.76 14.75
CA GLN A 38 1.32 -1.44 15.25
C GLN A 38 2.80 -1.35 15.68
N PRO A 39 3.41 -2.36 16.34
CA PRO A 39 4.81 -2.31 16.72
C PRO A 39 5.78 -2.13 15.54
N LEU A 40 5.43 -2.60 14.34
CA LEU A 40 6.23 -2.41 13.12
C LEU A 40 6.34 -0.93 12.73
N PHE A 41 5.42 -0.09 13.21
CA PHE A 41 5.35 1.34 12.94
C PHE A 41 5.78 2.21 14.13
N ALA A 42 6.21 1.62 15.26
CA ALA A 42 6.48 2.36 16.51
C ALA A 42 7.49 3.51 16.35
N ASN A 43 8.48 3.35 15.47
CA ASN A 43 9.51 4.36 15.20
C ASN A 43 9.31 5.07 13.85
N THR A 44 8.08 5.05 13.32
CA THR A 44 7.77 5.59 11.99
C THR A 44 7.10 6.96 12.11
N ASN A 45 7.59 7.93 11.32
CA ASN A 45 6.86 9.18 11.11
C ASN A 45 5.62 8.90 10.24
N MET A 46 4.44 8.85 10.88
CA MET A 46 3.20 8.47 10.22
C MET A 46 2.71 9.46 9.16
N GLU A 47 3.05 10.75 9.27
CA GLU A 47 2.76 11.75 8.21
C GLU A 47 3.54 11.42 6.93
N LYS A 48 4.83 11.12 7.08
CA LYS A 48 5.69 10.74 5.95
C LYS A 48 5.28 9.38 5.39
N GLN A 49 4.98 8.42 6.27
CA GLN A 49 4.61 7.06 5.89
C GLN A 49 3.33 7.01 5.05
N ARG A 50 2.29 7.77 5.43
CA ARG A 50 1.05 7.88 4.65
C ARG A 50 1.31 8.35 3.22
N LYS A 51 2.15 9.38 3.06
CA LYS A 51 2.55 9.89 1.74
C LYS A 51 3.32 8.84 0.94
N GLN A 52 4.26 8.14 1.57
CA GLN A 52 5.07 7.10 0.93
C GLN A 52 4.23 5.91 0.46
N LEU A 53 3.26 5.46 1.26
CA LEU A 53 2.31 4.42 0.86
C LEU A 53 1.55 4.84 -0.40
N PHE A 54 0.96 6.03 -0.40
CA PHE A 54 0.19 6.49 -1.55
C PHE A 54 1.03 6.63 -2.81
N GLN A 55 2.23 7.19 -2.70
CA GLN A 55 3.17 7.29 -3.81
C GLN A 55 3.54 5.91 -4.38
N SER A 56 3.72 4.91 -3.52
CA SER A 56 4.02 3.53 -3.93
C SER A 56 2.84 2.89 -4.68
N LEU A 57 1.61 3.16 -4.26
CA LEU A 57 0.40 2.72 -4.98
C LEU A 57 0.27 3.40 -6.34
N VAL A 58 0.46 4.73 -6.41
CA VAL A 58 0.47 5.50 -7.66
C VAL A 58 1.52 4.95 -8.62
N PHE A 59 2.74 4.71 -8.13
CA PHE A 59 3.82 4.13 -8.93
C PHE A 59 3.43 2.76 -9.47
N THR A 60 2.88 1.88 -8.63
CA THR A 60 2.45 0.54 -9.04
C THR A 60 1.38 0.61 -10.13
N VAL A 61 0.32 1.38 -9.92
CA VAL A 61 -0.80 1.52 -10.88
C VAL A 61 -0.34 2.11 -12.22
N ASN A 62 0.57 3.09 -12.19
CA ASN A 62 1.11 3.71 -13.41
C ASN A 62 2.02 2.75 -14.20
N ASN A 63 2.59 1.73 -13.56
CA ASN A 63 3.55 0.81 -14.17
C ASN A 63 3.05 -0.64 -14.32
N LEU A 64 1.73 -0.90 -14.19
CA LEU A 64 1.15 -2.25 -14.30
C LEU A 64 1.46 -3.00 -15.62
N ARG A 65 1.83 -2.28 -16.69
CA ARG A 65 2.24 -2.87 -17.99
C ARG A 65 3.77 -2.88 -18.20
N LYS A 66 4.54 -2.58 -17.16
CA LYS A 66 6.02 -2.46 -17.20
C LYS A 66 6.64 -3.39 -16.15
N PRO A 67 6.66 -4.71 -16.40
CA PRO A 67 7.09 -5.69 -15.42
C PRO A 67 8.53 -5.51 -14.94
N ASP A 68 9.44 -5.04 -15.82
CA ASP A 68 10.84 -4.80 -15.45
C ASP A 68 10.98 -3.65 -14.43
N VAL A 69 10.28 -2.54 -14.70
CA VAL A 69 10.23 -1.36 -13.80
C VAL A 69 9.67 -1.74 -12.43
N LEU A 70 8.61 -2.56 -12.40
CA LEU A 70 8.05 -3.04 -11.14
C LEU A 70 9.00 -4.00 -10.43
N SER A 71 9.63 -4.94 -11.16
CA SER A 71 10.52 -5.94 -10.57
C SER A 71 11.71 -5.29 -9.85
N ASP A 72 12.32 -4.27 -10.47
CA ASP A 72 13.46 -3.58 -9.87
C ASP A 72 13.08 -2.77 -8.63
N ALA A 73 11.94 -2.07 -8.70
CA ALA A 73 11.41 -1.33 -7.54
C ALA A 73 11.02 -2.28 -6.39
N LEU A 74 10.38 -3.42 -6.71
CA LEU A 74 9.90 -4.39 -5.73
C LEU A 74 11.05 -5.13 -5.03
N ARG A 75 12.17 -5.40 -5.71
CA ARG A 75 13.36 -5.99 -5.07
C ARG A 75 13.87 -5.13 -3.92
N GLY A 76 14.13 -3.84 -4.19
CA GLY A 76 14.60 -2.91 -3.15
C GLY A 76 13.56 -2.65 -2.06
N LEU A 77 12.27 -2.67 -2.40
CA LEU A 77 11.20 -2.57 -1.41
C LEU A 77 11.14 -3.80 -0.50
N GLY A 78 11.27 -5.00 -1.07
CA GLY A 78 11.27 -6.27 -0.36
C GLY A 78 12.42 -6.38 0.65
N THR A 79 13.63 -5.99 0.27
CA THR A 79 14.77 -5.94 1.20
C THR A 79 14.48 -5.07 2.42
N ARG A 80 13.87 -3.89 2.21
CA ARG A 80 13.49 -3.00 3.32
C ARG A 80 12.38 -3.60 4.19
N HIS A 81 11.36 -4.20 3.59
CA HIS A 81 10.27 -4.86 4.33
C HIS A 81 10.79 -6.00 5.20
N PHE A 82 11.74 -6.78 4.68
CA PHE A 82 12.43 -7.80 5.47
C PHE A 82 13.16 -7.18 6.68
N GLN A 83 13.92 -6.10 6.47
CA GLN A 83 14.61 -5.38 7.56
C GLN A 83 13.65 -4.78 8.60
N TYR A 84 12.44 -4.40 8.21
CA TYR A 84 11.40 -3.91 9.12
C TYR A 84 10.73 -5.02 9.93
N GLY A 85 11.01 -6.30 9.64
CA GLY A 85 10.36 -7.44 10.28
C GLY A 85 8.99 -7.79 9.70
N VAL A 86 8.72 -7.39 8.45
CA VAL A 86 7.48 -7.78 7.77
C VAL A 86 7.50 -9.27 7.43
N LEU A 87 6.41 -9.96 7.76
CA LEU A 87 6.21 -11.38 7.52
C LEU A 87 5.13 -11.60 6.45
N PRO A 88 5.10 -12.77 5.78
CA PRO A 88 4.06 -13.10 4.79
C PRO A 88 2.63 -12.89 5.29
N GLN A 89 2.37 -13.15 6.58
CA GLN A 89 1.04 -12.98 7.20
C GLN A 89 0.56 -11.53 7.27
N HIS A 90 1.44 -10.53 7.18
CA HIS A 90 1.05 -9.12 7.19
C HIS A 90 0.50 -8.65 5.84
N TYR A 91 0.84 -9.32 4.72
CA TYR A 91 0.40 -8.90 3.39
C TYR A 91 -1.12 -8.99 3.20
N PRO A 92 -1.81 -10.09 3.59
CA PRO A 92 -3.27 -10.14 3.56
C PRO A 92 -3.94 -9.06 4.42
N MET A 93 -3.37 -8.73 5.58
CA MET A 93 -3.88 -7.68 6.49
C MET A 93 -3.84 -6.30 5.81
N VAL A 94 -2.72 -5.96 5.18
CA VAL A 94 -2.59 -4.72 4.41
C VAL A 94 -3.56 -4.71 3.22
N GLY A 95 -3.70 -5.84 2.52
CA GLY A 95 -4.62 -5.97 1.39
C GLY A 95 -6.09 -5.72 1.78
N SER A 96 -6.56 -6.34 2.86
CA SER A 96 -7.93 -6.16 3.35
C SER A 96 -8.18 -4.73 3.83
N SER A 97 -7.23 -4.13 4.56
CA SER A 97 -7.34 -2.75 5.02
C SER A 97 -7.33 -1.74 3.88
N LEU A 98 -6.58 -1.98 2.79
CA LEU A 98 -6.62 -1.13 1.59
C LEU A 98 -7.99 -1.17 0.93
N LEU A 99 -8.57 -2.37 0.75
CA LEU A 99 -9.88 -2.51 0.13
C LEU A 99 -10.97 -1.81 0.96
N LYS A 100 -10.98 -2.01 2.28
CA LYS A 100 -11.90 -1.32 3.20
C LYS A 100 -11.74 0.21 3.19
N ALA A 101 -10.54 0.72 2.91
CA ALA A 101 -10.29 2.16 2.85
C ALA A 101 -10.64 2.78 1.48
N PHE A 102 -10.90 1.96 0.46
CA PHE A 102 -11.34 2.40 -0.87
C PHE A 102 -12.85 2.32 -1.04
N GLU A 103 -13.56 1.64 -0.13
CA GLU A 103 -15.03 1.63 0.00
C GLU A 103 -15.55 2.94 0.61
#